data_AF-A0A6V7IPR3-F1
#
_entry.id   AF-A0A6V7IPR3-F1
#
_cell.length_a   1.000
_cell.length_b   1.000
_cell.length_c   1.000
_cell.angle_alpha   90.00
_cell.angle_beta   90.00
_cell.angle_gamma   90.00
#
_symmetry.space_group_name_H-M   'P 1'
#
loop_
_entity.id
_entity.type
_entity.pdbx_description
1 polymer ?
#
loop_
_entity_poly.entity_id
_entity_poly.type
_entity_poly.pdbx_seq_one_letter_code
_entity_poly.pdbx_strand_id
1 'polypeptide(L)' 'YRIRPRVLRDVSKVDISTTILGTKVSMPLGVAPTAMQRMAHPDGECANVKGKRKKTKIK' A
#
# COMPACT_ATOMS: atom_id res chain seq x y z
N TYR A 1 -11.58 15.35 13.60
CA TYR A 1 -10.24 15.43 12.98
C TYR A 1 -10.40 15.98 11.57
N ARG A 2 -9.76 17.11 11.22
CA ARG A 2 -9.89 17.76 9.89
C ARG A 2 -8.52 18.00 9.29
N ILE A 3 -8.36 17.70 8.00
CA ILE A 3 -7.11 17.96 7.28
C ILE A 3 -6.98 19.47 7.06
N ARG A 4 -5.80 20.05 7.37
CA ARG A 4 -5.44 21.45 7.08
C ARG A 4 -4.41 21.46 5.95
N PRO A 5 -4.82 21.65 4.69
CA PRO A 5 -3.89 21.66 3.56
C PRO A 5 -2.94 22.86 3.65
N ARG A 6 -1.68 22.67 3.26
CA ARG A 6 -0.68 23.74 3.12
C ARG A 6 -0.58 24.12 1.65
N VAL A 7 -0.85 25.38 1.33
CA VAL A 7 -0.80 25.92 -0.04
C VAL A 7 0.61 26.41 -0.40
N LEU A 8 0.89 26.58 -1.70
CA LEU A 8 2.18 27.08 -2.24
C LEU A 8 3.41 26.20 -1.93
N ARG A 9 3.23 24.89 -1.70
CA ARG A 9 4.34 23.94 -1.69
C ARG A 9 4.52 23.31 -3.06
N ASP A 10 5.77 23.17 -3.50
CA ASP A 10 6.10 22.27 -4.61
C ASP A 10 5.75 20.83 -4.20
N VAL A 11 4.80 20.25 -4.94
CA VAL A 11 4.29 18.88 -4.79
C VAL A 11 4.46 18.10 -6.09
N SER A 12 5.36 18.56 -6.98
CA SER A 12 5.62 17.93 -8.28
C SER A 12 6.14 16.48 -8.13
N LYS A 13 6.87 16.19 -7.05
CA LYS A 13 7.32 14.85 -6.67
C LYS A 13 7.03 14.59 -5.19
N VAL A 14 6.10 13.69 -4.90
CA VAL A 14 5.77 13.27 -3.53
C VAL A 14 6.23 11.83 -3.35
N ASP A 15 7.20 11.62 -2.45
CA ASP A 15 7.58 10.29 -2.01
C ASP A 15 6.74 9.90 -0.80
N ILE A 16 5.96 8.83 -0.96
CA ILE A 16 5.13 8.22 0.07
C ILE A 16 5.74 6.91 0.58
N SER A 17 6.96 6.57 0.17
CA SER A 17 7.64 5.39 0.68
C SER A 17 7.99 5.54 2.17
N THR A 18 8.00 4.42 2.88
CA THR A 18 8.34 4.39 4.30
C THR A 18 8.96 3.06 4.67
N THR A 19 9.46 2.93 5.90
CA THR A 19 10.00 1.68 6.43
C THR A 19 9.08 1.20 7.54
N ILE A 20 8.49 0.02 7.37
CA ILE A 20 7.65 -0.62 8.38
C ILE A 20 8.39 -1.86 8.86
N LEU A 21 8.67 -1.95 10.16
CA LEU A 21 9.35 -3.10 10.78
C LEU A 21 10.66 -3.50 10.05
N GLY A 22 11.47 -2.50 9.68
CA GLY A 22 12.74 -2.71 8.97
C GLY A 22 12.62 -3.02 7.47
N THR A 23 11.40 -3.18 6.94
CA THR A 23 11.16 -3.43 5.53
C THR A 23 10.75 -2.14 4.81
N LYS A 24 11.43 -1.81 3.71
CA LYS A 24 11.05 -0.67 2.87
C LYS A 24 9.78 -0.99 2.09
N VAL A 25 8.76 -0.15 2.24
CA VAL A 25 7.47 -0.24 1.53
C VAL A 25 7.26 1.01 0.66
N SER A 26 6.60 0.85 -0.48
CA SER A 26 6.35 1.96 -1.42
C SER A 26 5.27 2.94 -0.95
N MET A 27 4.46 2.56 0.04
CA MET A 27 3.40 3.39 0.62
C MET A 27 3.11 2.90 2.06
N PRO A 28 2.71 3.77 3.02
CA PRO A 28 2.37 3.39 4.40
C PRO A 28 1.01 2.66 4.51
N LEU A 29 0.72 1.72 3.61
CA LEU A 29 -0.52 0.96 3.58
C LEU A 29 -0.21 -0.53 3.41
N GLY A 30 -0.91 -1.36 4.19
CA GLY A 30 -0.88 -2.82 4.09
C GLY A 30 -2.30 -3.38 3.98
N VAL A 31 -2.44 -4.59 3.46
CA VAL A 31 -3.72 -5.31 3.55
C VAL A 31 -3.74 -6.07 4.87
N ALA A 32 -4.75 -5.78 5.68
CA ALA A 32 -5.02 -6.45 6.94
C ALA A 32 -5.35 -7.95 6.71
N PRO A 33 -5.02 -8.81 7.68
CA PRO A 33 -5.41 -10.22 7.61
C PRO A 33 -6.94 -10.32 7.58
N THR A 34 -7.47 -10.92 6.53
CA THR A 34 -8.92 -11.15 6.35
C THR A 34 -9.09 -12.59 5.93
N ALA A 35 -9.85 -13.36 6.73
CA ALA A 35 -10.12 -14.77 6.44
C ALA A 35 -11.12 -14.89 5.27
N MET A 36 -11.14 -16.07 4.63
CA MET A 36 -12.13 -16.43 3.60
C MET A 36 -12.13 -15.56 2.33
N GLN A 37 -10.95 -15.10 1.87
CA GLN A 37 -10.84 -14.34 0.61
C GLN A 37 -11.31 -15.13 -0.63
N ARG A 38 -11.43 -16.46 -0.53
CA ARG A 38 -12.01 -17.33 -1.57
C ARG A 38 -13.49 -17.07 -1.85
N MET A 39 -14.21 -16.41 -0.94
CA MET A 39 -15.60 -15.98 -1.17
C MET A 39 -15.68 -14.79 -2.13
N ALA A 40 -14.65 -13.93 -2.15
CA ALA A 40 -14.60 -12.76 -3.02
C ALA A 40 -14.01 -13.09 -4.41
N HIS A 41 -13.09 -14.05 -4.49
CA HIS A 41 -12.48 -14.48 -5.75
C HIS A 41 -11.97 -15.93 -5.61
N PRO A 42 -12.14 -16.81 -6.62
CA PRO A 42 -11.72 -18.22 -6.53
C PRO A 42 -10.23 -18.41 -6.18
N ASP A 43 -9.36 -17.53 -6.68
CA ASP A 43 -7.92 -17.52 -6.34
C ASP A 43 -7.61 -17.08 -4.89
N GLY A 44 -8.60 -16.57 -4.16
CA GLY A 44 -8.53 -16.16 -2.76
C GLY A 44 -7.28 -15.35 -2.40
N GLU A 45 -6.54 -15.84 -1.41
CA GLU A 45 -5.33 -15.20 -0.88
C GLU A 45 -4.21 -15.09 -1.92
N CYS A 46 -4.14 -16.00 -2.90
CA CYS A 46 -3.13 -15.96 -3.95
C CYS A 46 -3.32 -14.75 -4.88
N ALA A 47 -4.57 -14.36 -5.16
CA ALA A 47 -4.85 -13.14 -5.93
C ALA A 47 -4.46 -11.87 -5.15
N ASN A 48 -4.72 -11.84 -3.84
CA ASN A 48 -4.37 -10.70 -2.99
C ASN A 48 -2.84 -10.49 -2.92
N VAL A 49 -2.06 -11.57 -2.78
CA VAL A 49 -0.60 -11.50 -2.82
C VAL A 49 -0.09 -11.06 -4.19
N LYS A 50 -0.65 -11.58 -5.29
CA LYS A 50 -0.28 -11.15 -6.65
C LYS A 50 -0.57 -9.66 -6.89
N GLY A 51 -1.69 -9.15 -6.39
CA GLY A 51 -2.04 -7.73 -6.43
C GLY A 51 -1.07 -6.85 -5.66
N LYS A 52 -0.66 -7.26 -4.45
CA LYS A 52 0.37 -6.56 -3.66
C LYS A 52 1.75 -6.57 -4.34
N ARG A 53 2.17 -7.71 -4.89
CA ARG A 53 3.52 -7.92 -5.45
C ARG A 53 3.84 -6.98 -6.62
N LYS A 54 2.82 -6.55 -7.40
CA LYS A 54 3.03 -5.58 -8.49
C LYS A 54 3.43 -4.17 -8.01
N LYS A 55 3.16 -3.80 -6.75
CA LYS A 55 3.49 -2.48 -6.18
C LYS A 55 4.81 -2.44 -5.40
N THR A 56 5.43 -3.59 -5.18
CA THR A 56 6.77 -3.71 -4.58
C THR A 56 7.83 -3.80 -5.67
N LYS A 57 7.92 -2.79 -6.55
CA LYS A 57 9.11 -2.62 -7.39
C LYS A 57 10.16 -1.90 -6.55
N ILE A 58 11.02 -2.69 -5.90
CA ILE A 58 12.33 -2.24 -5.47
C ILE A 58 13.15 -2.13 -6.76
N LYS A 59 13.42 -0.90 -7.19
CA LYS A 59 14.61 -0.57 -7.97
C LYS A 59 15.61 0.04 -7.00
#